data_AF-A0A8T7DUD0-F1
#
_entry.id   AF-A0A8T7DUD0-F1
#
_cell.length_a   1.000
_cell.length_b   1.000
_cell.length_c   1.000
_cell.angle_alpha   90.00
_cell.angle_beta   90.00
_cell.angle_gamma   90.00
#
_symmetry.space_group_name_H-M   'P 1'
#
loop_
_entity.id
_entity.type
_entity.pdbx_description
1 polymer ?
#
loop_
_entity_poly.entity_id
_entity_poly.type
_entity_poly.pdbx_seq_one_letter_code
_entity_poly.pdbx_strand_id
1 'polypeptide(L)'
;IRYPEGGIQLGDWKIGRELAWSGFGYRVGHKTDDHSLAENGPGGNCYNCHQLATDRTGGNIGPPLTGYGKLRGTSEPILKYTYEVIYNPHAYFACTHMPRLGANGILTSEQISHIMAYLLDPESPVNK
;
A
#
# COMPACT_ATOMS: atom_id res chain seq x y z
N ILE A 1 -3.40 10.23 -12.36
CA ILE A 1 -3.97 9.34 -11.32
C ILE A 1 -5.34 8.92 -11.82
N ARG A 2 -5.69 7.64 -11.73
CA ARG A 2 -7.03 7.14 -12.09
C ARG A 2 -7.72 6.72 -10.80
N TYR A 3 -8.93 7.23 -10.55
CA TYR A 3 -9.71 6.85 -9.37
C TYR A 3 -10.58 5.62 -9.67
N PRO A 4 -10.90 4.79 -8.65
CA PRO A 4 -11.81 3.65 -8.79
C PRO A 4 -13.24 4.10 -9.14
N GLU A 5 -13.94 3.27 -9.90
CA GLU A 5 -15.38 3.42 -10.15
C GLU A 5 -16.13 3.23 -8.83
N GLY A 6 -16.91 4.24 -8.41
CA GLY A 6 -17.56 4.25 -7.08
C GLY A 6 -16.82 5.04 -5.99
N GLY A 7 -15.67 5.63 -6.32
CA GLY A 7 -14.92 6.49 -5.41
C GLY A 7 -13.98 5.72 -4.47
N ILE A 8 -13.15 6.48 -3.73
CA ILE A 8 -12.12 5.90 -2.87
C ILE A 8 -12.77 5.34 -1.60
N GLN A 9 -12.61 4.04 -1.39
CA GLN A 9 -13.14 3.32 -0.23
C GLN A 9 -12.03 2.48 0.41
N LEU A 10 -12.19 2.12 1.68
CA LEU A 10 -11.30 1.19 2.36
C LEU A 10 -11.73 -0.24 2.05
N GLY A 11 -10.76 -1.09 1.72
CA GLY A 11 -10.97 -2.54 1.58
C GLY A 11 -10.83 -3.29 2.91
N ASP A 12 -10.50 -4.58 2.83
CA ASP A 12 -10.13 -5.42 3.97
C ASP A 12 -8.66 -5.20 4.39
N TRP A 13 -8.43 -4.77 5.65
CA TRP A 13 -7.10 -4.53 6.20
C TRP A 13 -6.25 -5.81 6.32
N LYS A 14 -6.86 -6.99 6.43
CA LYS A 14 -6.14 -8.27 6.52
C LYS A 14 -5.48 -8.61 5.18
N ILE A 15 -6.19 -8.39 4.08
CA ILE A 15 -5.62 -8.51 2.73
C ILE A 15 -4.54 -7.44 2.55
N GLY A 16 -4.80 -6.21 2.97
CA GLY A 16 -3.85 -5.10 2.88
C GLY A 16 -2.54 -5.36 3.62
N ARG A 17 -2.62 -6.01 4.79
CA ARG A 17 -1.48 -6.45 5.59
C ARG A 17 -0.58 -7.42 4.82
N GLU A 18 -1.17 -8.39 4.13
CA GLU A 18 -0.41 -9.36 3.34
C GLU A 18 0.18 -8.73 2.07
N LEU A 19 -0.57 -7.88 1.38
CA LEU A 19 -0.08 -7.10 0.25
C LEU A 19 1.08 -6.17 0.64
N ALA A 20 0.99 -5.50 1.79
CA ALA A 20 2.03 -4.61 2.28
C ALA A 20 3.33 -5.34 2.67
N TRP A 21 3.24 -6.62 3.04
CA TRP A 21 4.39 -7.45 3.40
C TRP A 21 4.99 -8.20 2.21
N SER A 22 4.15 -8.62 1.27
CA SER A 22 4.59 -9.41 0.12
C SER A 22 5.53 -8.61 -0.78
N GLY A 23 6.70 -9.19 -1.05
CA GLY A 23 7.62 -8.74 -2.10
C GLY A 23 7.49 -9.54 -3.40
N PHE A 24 6.43 -10.34 -3.55
CA PHE A 24 6.20 -11.18 -4.73
C PHE A 24 5.70 -10.35 -5.93
N GLY A 25 6.20 -10.66 -7.12
CA GLY A 25 5.67 -10.16 -8.39
C GLY A 25 6.74 -9.52 -9.29
N TYR A 26 6.60 -9.73 -10.59
CA TYR A 26 7.36 -9.06 -11.66
C TYR A 26 8.87 -9.35 -11.66
N ARG A 27 9.36 -10.30 -10.88
CA ARG A 27 10.75 -10.74 -10.96
C ARG A 27 10.96 -11.51 -12.26
N VAL A 28 12.03 -11.15 -12.97
CA VAL A 28 12.50 -11.80 -14.20
C VAL A 28 13.89 -12.39 -13.93
N GLY A 29 14.15 -13.61 -14.39
CA GLY A 29 15.43 -14.30 -14.14
C GLY A 29 15.30 -15.81 -14.26
N HIS A 30 16.03 -16.57 -13.44
CA HIS A 30 15.98 -18.04 -13.45
C HIS A 30 14.60 -18.60 -13.06
N LYS A 31 13.80 -17.82 -12.31
CA LYS A 31 12.40 -18.12 -11.99
C LYS A 31 11.58 -16.85 -12.17
N THR A 32 10.85 -16.77 -13.28
CA THR A 32 9.89 -15.70 -13.53
C THR A 32 8.67 -15.88 -12.63
N ASP A 33 8.17 -14.78 -12.05
CA ASP A 33 6.96 -14.82 -11.25
C ASP A 33 5.73 -15.10 -12.13
N ASP A 34 4.93 -16.09 -11.73
CA ASP A 34 3.60 -16.35 -12.29
C ASP A 34 2.54 -15.74 -11.37
N HIS A 35 1.96 -14.63 -11.80
CA HIS A 35 0.97 -13.90 -11.00
C HIS A 35 -0.33 -14.67 -10.78
N SER A 36 -0.63 -15.69 -11.58
CA SER A 36 -1.84 -16.52 -11.39
C SER A 36 -1.78 -17.35 -10.11
N LEU A 37 -0.59 -17.52 -9.54
CA LEU A 37 -0.37 -18.26 -8.29
C LEU A 37 -0.57 -17.40 -7.03
N ALA A 38 -0.76 -16.09 -7.17
CA ALA A 38 -0.95 -15.20 -6.03
C ALA A 38 -2.43 -14.88 -5.84
N GLU A 39 -3.00 -15.33 -4.72
CA GLU A 39 -4.42 -15.13 -4.36
C GLU A 39 -4.87 -13.67 -4.50
N ASN A 40 -4.05 -12.73 -3.98
CA ASN A 40 -4.33 -11.30 -4.02
C ASN A 40 -3.45 -10.54 -5.02
N GLY A 41 -2.74 -11.24 -5.91
CA GLY A 41 -1.82 -10.66 -6.89
C GLY A 41 -0.46 -10.20 -6.32
N PRO A 42 0.29 -9.38 -7.08
CA PRO A 42 1.60 -8.85 -6.69
C PRO A 42 1.54 -8.03 -5.40
N GLY A 43 2.61 -8.11 -4.61
CA GLY A 43 2.73 -7.36 -3.36
C GLY A 43 3.26 -5.93 -3.55
N GLY A 44 2.94 -5.06 -2.59
CA GLY A 44 3.42 -3.68 -2.54
C GLY A 44 4.79 -3.52 -1.89
N ASN A 45 5.29 -4.55 -1.20
CA ASN A 45 6.58 -4.57 -0.50
C ASN A 45 6.82 -3.35 0.43
N CYS A 46 5.75 -2.83 1.03
CA CYS A 46 5.76 -1.60 1.82
C CYS A 46 6.71 -1.68 3.02
N TYR A 47 6.77 -2.84 3.68
CA TYR A 47 7.65 -3.08 4.82
C TYR A 47 9.14 -2.96 4.48
N ASN A 48 9.56 -3.12 3.23
CA ASN A 48 10.96 -2.96 2.87
C ASN A 48 11.45 -1.50 3.00
N CYS A 49 10.53 -0.54 3.00
CA CYS A 49 10.85 0.89 3.08
C CYS A 49 10.31 1.55 4.35
N HIS A 50 9.19 1.06 4.91
CA HIS A 50 8.50 1.68 6.02
C HIS A 50 8.33 0.71 7.19
N GLN A 51 8.37 1.23 8.42
CA GLN A 51 7.80 0.56 9.58
C GLN A 51 6.29 0.80 9.62
N LEU A 52 5.47 -0.26 9.64
CA LEU A 52 4.00 -0.16 9.69
C LEU A 52 3.48 -0.62 11.07
N ALA A 53 3.07 -1.88 11.23
CA ALA A 53 2.71 -2.44 12.52
C ALA A 53 3.95 -2.97 13.25
N THR A 54 3.87 -3.17 14.56
CA THR A 54 5.02 -3.56 15.41
C THR A 54 5.30 -5.06 15.43
N ASP A 55 4.44 -5.88 14.80
CA ASP A 55 4.57 -7.33 14.74
C ASP A 55 5.40 -7.84 13.56
N ARG A 56 5.86 -6.93 12.68
CA ARG A 56 6.79 -7.19 11.58
C ARG A 56 7.87 -6.11 11.55
N THR A 57 9.11 -6.51 11.26
CA THR A 57 10.22 -5.57 11.09
C THR A 57 10.07 -4.83 9.75
N GLY A 58 10.05 -3.50 9.80
CA GLY A 58 10.06 -2.65 8.62
C GLY A 58 11.39 -1.93 8.41
N GLY A 59 11.55 -1.39 7.21
CA GLY A 59 12.69 -0.57 6.81
C GLY A 59 12.55 0.91 7.23
N ASN A 60 13.57 1.69 6.88
CA ASN A 60 13.69 3.10 7.25
C ASN A 60 14.08 4.00 6.05
N ILE A 61 13.89 3.54 4.82
CA ILE A 61 14.09 4.35 3.61
C ILE A 61 13.02 5.45 3.54
N GLY A 62 11.78 5.09 3.85
CA GLY A 62 10.66 6.01 4.01
C GLY A 62 10.36 6.30 5.48
N PRO A 63 9.49 7.28 5.76
CA PRO A 63 9.07 7.58 7.13
C PRO A 63 8.30 6.40 7.76
N PRO A 64 8.34 6.23 9.09
CA PRO A 64 7.46 5.28 9.76
C PRO A 64 6.00 5.65 9.52
N LEU A 65 5.16 4.63 9.34
CA LEU A 65 3.72 4.72 9.15
C LEU A 65 2.94 4.08 10.32
N THR A 66 3.63 3.71 11.40
CA THR A 66 2.97 3.27 12.64
C THR A 66 2.04 4.36 13.16
N GLY A 67 0.80 3.97 13.46
CA GLY A 67 -0.26 4.88 13.91
C GLY A 67 -0.82 5.80 12.83
N TYR A 68 -0.61 5.52 11.53
CA TYR A 68 -1.01 6.42 10.44
C TYR A 68 -2.49 6.83 10.50
N GLY A 69 -3.40 5.86 10.59
CA GLY A 69 -4.84 6.09 10.76
C GLY A 69 -5.19 6.75 12.10
N LYS A 70 -4.54 6.33 13.19
CA LYS A 70 -4.74 6.94 14.51
C LYS A 70 -4.40 8.45 14.54
N LEU A 71 -3.39 8.86 13.78
CA LEU A 71 -2.94 10.25 13.71
C LEU A 71 -3.73 11.10 12.70
N ARG A 72 -4.27 10.50 11.64
CA ARG A 72 -4.85 11.23 10.51
C ARG A 72 -6.37 11.09 10.38
N GLY A 73 -6.95 10.03 10.94
CA GLY A 73 -8.36 9.69 10.75
C GLY A 73 -8.67 9.22 9.32
N THR A 74 -9.97 9.18 9.00
CA THR A 74 -10.50 8.62 7.73
C THR A 74 -11.38 9.61 6.97
N SER A 75 -11.12 10.91 7.10
CA SER A 75 -11.85 11.92 6.32
C SER A 75 -11.57 11.78 4.82
N GLU A 76 -12.50 12.24 3.98
CA GLU A 76 -12.38 12.17 2.52
C GLU A 76 -11.03 12.76 1.99
N PRO A 77 -10.54 13.92 2.48
CA PRO A 77 -9.22 14.41 2.07
C PRO A 77 -8.07 13.47 2.41
N ILE A 78 -8.14 12.76 3.55
CA ILE A 78 -7.11 11.81 3.98
C ILE A 78 -7.17 10.53 3.15
N LEU A 79 -8.37 10.01 2.87
CA LEU A 79 -8.56 8.88 1.96
C LEU A 79 -7.98 9.22 0.59
N LYS A 80 -8.32 10.39 0.05
CA LYS A 80 -7.81 10.88 -1.24
C LYS A 80 -6.29 11.00 -1.24
N TYR A 81 -5.72 11.71 -0.27
CA TYR A 81 -4.26 11.87 -0.16
C TYR A 81 -3.54 10.52 -0.07
N THR A 82 -4.04 9.60 0.77
CA THR A 82 -3.42 8.28 0.97
C THR A 82 -3.46 7.46 -0.30
N TYR A 83 -4.62 7.41 -0.98
CA TYR A 83 -4.77 6.74 -2.26
C TYR A 83 -3.79 7.31 -3.31
N GLU A 84 -3.73 8.63 -3.44
CA GLU A 84 -2.91 9.29 -4.46
C GLU A 84 -1.41 9.10 -4.20
N VAL A 85 -0.97 9.10 -2.94
CA VAL A 85 0.42 8.80 -2.58
C VAL A 85 0.78 7.35 -2.90
N ILE A 86 -0.09 6.38 -2.63
CA ILE A 86 0.17 4.97 -3.00
C ILE A 86 0.13 4.79 -4.53
N TYR A 87 -0.81 5.45 -5.21
CA TYR A 87 -1.00 5.32 -6.65
C TYR A 87 0.16 5.95 -7.43
N ASN A 88 0.53 7.19 -7.08
CA ASN A 88 1.61 7.94 -7.70
C ASN A 88 2.19 8.98 -6.73
N PRO A 89 3.19 8.62 -5.92
CA PRO A 89 3.75 9.53 -4.92
C PRO A 89 4.48 10.73 -5.55
N HIS A 90 4.89 10.63 -6.81
CA HIS A 90 5.54 11.72 -7.54
C HIS A 90 4.61 12.92 -7.81
N ALA A 91 3.29 12.75 -7.66
CA ALA A 91 2.34 13.85 -7.76
C ALA A 91 2.46 14.84 -6.58
N TYR A 92 2.97 14.38 -5.43
CA TYR A 92 3.20 15.21 -4.24
C TYR A 92 4.69 15.47 -3.98
N PHE A 93 5.54 14.49 -4.30
CA PHE A 93 6.96 14.51 -3.97
C PHE A 93 7.78 14.24 -5.22
N ALA A 94 8.22 15.31 -5.90
CA ALA A 94 9.06 15.19 -7.08
C ALA A 94 10.31 14.34 -6.78
N CYS A 95 10.61 13.38 -7.66
CA CYS A 95 11.78 12.49 -7.58
C CYS A 95 11.88 11.63 -6.30
N THR A 96 10.76 11.39 -5.59
CA THR A 96 10.73 10.42 -4.48
C THR A 96 11.15 9.01 -4.93
N HIS A 97 11.72 8.24 -3.99
CA HIS A 97 12.09 6.84 -4.20
C HIS A 97 10.91 5.87 -4.05
N MET A 98 9.76 6.33 -3.55
CA MET A 98 8.58 5.49 -3.44
C MET A 98 8.05 5.12 -4.84
N PRO A 99 7.87 3.83 -5.17
CA PRO A 99 7.43 3.42 -6.49
C PRO A 99 6.02 3.94 -6.85
N ARG A 100 5.78 4.16 -8.14
CA ARG A 100 4.47 4.56 -8.70
C ARG A 100 3.58 3.33 -8.90
N LEU A 101 3.17 2.71 -7.80
CA LEU A 101 2.54 1.38 -7.80
C LEU A 101 1.28 1.32 -8.66
N GLY A 102 0.37 2.29 -8.52
CA GLY A 102 -0.85 2.36 -9.33
C GLY A 102 -0.59 2.84 -10.76
N ALA A 103 0.22 3.89 -10.93
CA ALA A 103 0.45 4.46 -12.27
C ALA A 103 1.24 3.54 -13.20
N ASN A 104 2.10 2.67 -12.66
CA ASN A 104 2.83 1.66 -13.44
C ASN A 104 2.06 0.33 -13.54
N GLY A 105 0.84 0.24 -13.01
CA GLY A 105 0.04 -0.98 -13.06
C GLY A 105 0.59 -2.15 -12.24
N ILE A 106 1.41 -1.87 -11.22
CA ILE A 106 1.91 -2.89 -10.28
C ILE A 106 0.79 -3.32 -9.32
N LEU A 107 0.01 -2.34 -8.85
CA LEU A 107 -1.16 -2.58 -8.00
C LEU A 107 -2.45 -2.07 -8.67
N THR A 108 -3.52 -2.84 -8.55
CA THR A 108 -4.88 -2.44 -8.94
C THR A 108 -5.46 -1.46 -7.91
N SER A 109 -6.54 -0.76 -8.28
CA SER A 109 -7.23 0.12 -7.32
C SER A 109 -7.81 -0.62 -6.13
N GLU A 110 -8.19 -1.88 -6.30
CA GLU A 110 -8.66 -2.77 -5.24
C GLU A 110 -7.52 -3.17 -4.30
N GLN A 111 -6.37 -3.59 -4.82
CA GLN A 111 -5.20 -3.87 -3.97
C GLN A 111 -4.78 -2.62 -3.17
N ILE A 112 -4.84 -1.44 -3.79
CA ILE A 112 -4.59 -0.17 -3.09
C ILE A 112 -5.63 0.08 -1.99
N SER A 113 -6.92 -0.20 -2.21
CA SER A 113 -7.96 0.00 -1.19
C SER A 113 -7.73 -0.89 0.04
N HIS A 114 -7.25 -2.12 -0.16
CA HIS A 114 -6.83 -3.02 0.91
C HIS A 114 -5.64 -2.47 1.69
N ILE A 115 -4.58 -2.01 1.01
CA ILE A 115 -3.42 -1.41 1.68
C ILE A 115 -3.82 -0.13 2.44
N MET A 116 -4.71 0.68 1.87
CA MET A 116 -5.26 1.83 2.57
C MET A 116 -5.98 1.42 3.86
N ALA A 117 -6.81 0.38 3.81
CA ALA A 117 -7.46 -0.15 5.01
C ALA A 117 -6.43 -0.60 6.04
N TYR A 118 -5.34 -1.25 5.62
CA TYR A 118 -4.26 -1.60 6.54
C TYR A 118 -3.62 -0.37 7.21
N LEU A 119 -3.51 0.77 6.53
CA LEU A 119 -2.98 1.99 7.13
C LEU A 119 -4.00 2.73 8.01
N LEU A 120 -5.29 2.68 7.65
CA LEU A 120 -6.29 3.63 8.15
C LEU A 120 -7.36 3.01 9.05
N ASP A 121 -7.63 1.72 8.94
CA ASP A 121 -8.66 1.04 9.74
C ASP A 121 -8.28 1.05 11.24
N PRO A 122 -9.17 1.49 12.15
CA PRO A 122 -8.93 1.45 13.60
C PRO A 122 -8.62 0.06 14.15
N GLU A 123 -9.09 -1.00 13.49
CA GLU A 123 -8.83 -2.40 13.85
C GLU A 123 -7.52 -2.94 13.29
N SER A 124 -6.89 -2.24 12.35
CA SER A 124 -5.56 -2.62 11.85
C SER A 124 -4.51 -2.55 12.96
N PRO A 125 -3.58 -3.53 13.05
CA PRO A 125 -2.45 -3.49 13.98
C PRO A 125 -1.51 -2.31 13.75
N VAL A 126 -1.58 -1.61 12.61
CA VAL A 126 -0.87 -0.34 12.39
C VAL A 126 -1.33 0.72 13.38
N ASN A 127 -2.60 0.68 13.81
CA ASN A 127 -3.24 1.72 14.60
C ASN A 127 -3.47 1.34 16.08
N LYS A 128 -2.94 0.20 16.52
CA LYS A 128 -3.02 -0.27 17.91
C LYS A 128 -1.89 0.29 18.77
#